data_AF-A0A9E3BMS7-F1
#
_entry.id   AF-A0A9E3BMS7-F1
#
_cell.length_a   1.000
_cell.length_b   1.000
_cell.length_c   1.000
_cell.angle_alpha   90.00
_cell.angle_beta   90.00
_cell.angle_gamma   90.00
#
_symmetry.space_group_name_H-M   'P 1'
#
loop_
_entity.id
_entity.type
_entity.pdbx_description
1 polymer ?
#
loop_
_entity_poly.entity_id
_entity_poly.type
_entity_poly.pdbx_seq_one_letter_code
_entity_poly.pdbx_strand_id
1 'polypeptide(L)'
;VRLVGIDYVGLGTDWTWGNPPDPSNAASPDPAKSFKYPPDMNYNQPNGLEYVQNFKQVSDLPFLVSELIRHGYSYVDIKKIMGGNWMRVFSQAWNA
;
A
#
# COMPACT_ATOMS: atom_id res chain seq x y z
N VAL A 1 -1.72 12.91 -8.06
CA VAL A 1 -1.89 13.25 -9.50
C VAL A 1 -1.42 14.66 -9.88
N ARG A 2 -1.61 15.70 -9.05
CA ARG A 2 -1.30 17.10 -9.44
C ARG A 2 0.18 17.36 -9.74
N LEU A 3 1.09 16.67 -9.04
CA LEU A 3 2.53 16.86 -9.23
C LEU A 3 3.06 16.12 -10.47
N VAL A 4 2.72 14.84 -10.60
CA VAL A 4 3.33 13.93 -11.60
C VAL A 4 2.43 13.64 -12.80
N GLY A 5 1.16 14.02 -12.77
CA GLY A 5 0.17 13.68 -13.81
C GLY A 5 -0.54 12.34 -13.57
N ILE A 6 -1.67 12.12 -14.24
CA ILE A 6 -2.50 10.92 -14.06
C ILE A 6 -1.87 9.64 -14.62
N ASP A 7 -1.01 9.76 -15.64
CA ASP A 7 -0.33 8.62 -16.28
C ASP A 7 0.87 8.09 -15.48
N TYR A 8 1.18 8.74 -14.35
CA TYR A 8 2.38 8.50 -13.54
C TYR A 8 2.06 8.25 -12.06
N VAL A 9 0.82 7.85 -11.75
CA VAL A 9 0.39 7.46 -10.39
C VAL A 9 -0.13 6.03 -10.43
N GLY A 10 0.23 5.22 -9.42
CA GLY A 10 -0.29 3.88 -9.21
C GLY A 10 -0.62 3.64 -7.73
N LEU A 11 -1.23 2.49 -7.45
CA LEU A 11 -1.52 2.04 -6.09
C LEU A 11 -0.39 1.14 -5.56
N GLY A 12 0.01 1.35 -4.31
CA GLY A 12 0.92 0.47 -3.55
C GLY A 12 0.53 0.54 -2.07
N THR A 13 -0.30 -0.41 -1.62
CA THR A 13 -0.99 -0.32 -0.33
C THR A 13 -0.11 -0.63 0.88
N ASP A 14 1.00 -1.34 0.65
CA ASP A 14 1.88 -1.85 1.70
C ASP A 14 1.13 -2.60 2.82
N TRP A 15 0.02 -3.25 2.45
CA TRP A 15 -0.72 -4.09 3.39
C TRP A 15 0.15 -5.27 3.81
N THR A 16 0.27 -5.45 5.12
CA THR A 16 0.89 -6.65 5.74
C THR A 16 -0.16 -7.59 6.32
N TRP A 17 -1.42 -7.45 5.87
CA TRP A 17 -2.58 -8.24 6.27
C TRP A 17 -2.32 -9.75 6.22
N GLY A 18 -2.65 -10.47 7.30
CA GLY A 18 -2.40 -11.91 7.42
C GLY A 18 -1.10 -12.27 8.15
N ASN A 19 -0.19 -11.31 8.32
CA ASN A 19 0.73 -11.28 9.46
C ASN A 19 0.14 -10.29 10.47
N PRO A 20 -0.79 -10.71 11.36
CA PRO A 20 -0.97 -9.93 12.57
C PRO A 20 0.41 -9.76 13.19
N PRO A 21 0.66 -8.66 13.90
CA PRO A 21 1.65 -8.77 14.92
C PRO A 21 1.17 -9.89 15.87
N ASP A 22 1.56 -11.14 15.64
CA ASP A 22 1.38 -12.21 16.61
C ASP A 22 2.02 -11.66 17.88
N PRO A 23 1.29 -11.46 18.98
CA PRO A 23 1.92 -10.97 20.20
C PRO A 23 3.09 -11.88 20.68
N SER A 24 3.23 -13.10 20.13
CA SER A 24 4.40 -13.98 20.27
C SER A 24 5.39 -14.00 19.08
N ASN A 25 5.06 -13.44 17.90
CA ASN A 25 5.90 -13.42 16.69
C ASN A 25 6.00 -12.03 16.02
N ALA A 26 5.63 -11.00 16.79
CA ALA A 26 5.68 -9.59 16.46
C ALA A 26 6.23 -8.73 17.59
N ALA A 27 6.99 -9.38 18.45
CA ALA A 27 8.25 -8.75 18.79
C ALA A 27 8.97 -8.54 17.45
N SER A 28 8.80 -7.37 16.86
CA SER A 28 9.74 -6.84 15.87
C SER A 28 11.12 -7.24 16.37
N PRO A 29 11.90 -8.01 15.58
CA PRO A 29 12.94 -8.89 16.07
C PRO A 29 13.76 -8.15 17.11
N ASP A 30 13.94 -8.78 18.30
CA ASP A 30 14.66 -8.19 19.44
C ASP A 30 15.76 -7.28 18.92
N PRO A 31 15.67 -5.96 19.12
CA PRO A 31 16.56 -5.05 18.45
C PRO A 31 18.04 -5.26 18.76
N ALA A 32 18.35 -5.92 19.89
CA ALA A 32 19.70 -6.34 20.22
C ALA A 32 20.17 -7.60 19.44
N LYS A 33 19.25 -8.27 18.73
CA LYS A 33 19.44 -9.49 17.91
C LYS A 33 19.03 -9.33 16.45
N SER A 34 18.42 -8.21 16.07
CA SER A 34 18.08 -7.86 14.68
C SER A 34 19.29 -7.22 13.99
N PHE A 35 19.84 -7.91 12.99
CA PHE A 35 20.82 -7.31 12.07
C PHE A 35 20.17 -6.50 10.94
N LYS A 36 18.83 -6.48 10.86
CA LYS A 36 18.09 -5.93 9.72
C LYS A 36 17.67 -4.49 9.94
N TYR A 37 17.29 -4.15 11.18
CA TYR A 37 16.82 -2.83 11.57
C TYR A 37 17.32 -2.50 12.98
N PRO A 38 17.89 -1.31 13.21
CA PRO A 38 18.28 -0.88 14.55
C PRO A 38 17.03 -0.61 15.43
N PRO A 39 17.16 -0.60 16.76
CA PRO A 39 16.03 -0.46 17.69
C PRO A 39 15.13 0.75 17.48
N ASP A 40 15.68 1.84 16.97
CA ASP A 40 14.99 3.08 16.60
C ASP A 40 14.12 2.94 15.35
N MET A 41 14.33 1.90 14.53
CA MET A 41 13.51 1.59 13.35
C MET A 41 12.41 0.55 13.62
N ASN A 42 12.23 0.13 14.88
CA ASN A 42 11.16 -0.78 15.25
C ASN A 42 9.80 -0.08 15.31
N TYR A 43 8.76 -0.71 14.76
CA TYR A 43 7.38 -0.28 14.91
C TYR A 43 6.88 -0.60 16.32
N ASN A 44 7.17 0.27 17.28
CA ASN A 44 6.74 0.16 18.67
C ASN A 44 5.41 0.89 18.92
N GLN A 45 4.40 0.63 18.09
CA GLN A 45 3.06 1.20 18.31
C GLN A 45 2.28 0.35 19.32
N PRO A 46 1.74 0.92 20.40
CA PRO A 46 1.10 0.16 21.48
C PRO A 46 -0.12 -0.64 21.03
N ASN A 47 -0.75 -0.25 19.91
CA ASN A 47 -1.93 -0.88 19.35
C ASN A 47 -1.67 -1.59 18.00
N GLY A 48 -0.39 -1.78 17.63
CA GLY A 48 0.00 -2.31 16.32
C GLY A 48 -0.14 -1.28 15.19
N LEU A 49 -0.15 -1.76 13.95
CA LEU A 49 -0.31 -0.90 12.76
C LEU A 49 -1.78 -0.51 12.58
N GLU A 50 -2.06 0.79 12.61
CA GLU A 50 -3.38 1.35 12.30
C GLU A 50 -3.50 1.63 10.79
N TYR A 51 -4.47 0.98 10.15
CA TYR A 51 -4.77 1.18 8.73
C TYR A 51 -5.88 2.22 8.53
N VAL A 52 -5.93 2.81 7.35
CA VAL A 52 -7.03 3.68 6.93
C VAL A 52 -8.37 2.92 7.05
N GLN A 53 -9.38 3.57 7.63
CA GLN A 53 -10.71 3.01 7.79
C GLN A 53 -11.26 2.54 6.43
N ASN A 54 -11.83 1.33 6.40
CA ASN A 54 -12.34 0.68 5.17
C ASN A 54 -11.29 0.51 4.07
N PHE A 55 -10.01 0.39 4.42
CA PHE A 55 -8.92 0.16 3.46
C PHE A 55 -7.75 -0.62 4.08
N LYS A 56 -8.03 -1.76 4.71
CA LYS A 56 -7.04 -2.58 5.44
C LYS A 56 -6.71 -3.92 4.78
N GLN A 57 -7.49 -4.32 3.77
CA GLN A 57 -7.39 -5.63 3.13
C GLN A 57 -7.83 -5.57 1.66
N VAL A 58 -7.47 -6.59 0.88
CA VAL A 58 -7.73 -6.64 -0.57
C VAL A 58 -9.21 -6.50 -0.92
N SER A 59 -10.12 -7.07 -0.11
CA SER A 59 -11.56 -6.91 -0.33
C SER A 59 -12.07 -5.47 -0.20
N ASP A 60 -11.25 -4.56 0.33
CA ASP A 60 -11.61 -3.16 0.54
C ASP A 60 -11.24 -2.26 -0.65
N LEU A 61 -10.56 -2.77 -1.68
CA LEU A 61 -10.24 -2.01 -2.90
C LEU A 61 -11.47 -1.30 -3.53
N PRO A 62 -12.70 -1.86 -3.51
CA PRO A 62 -13.88 -1.15 -3.99
C PRO A 62 -14.19 0.17 -3.25
N PHE A 63 -13.78 0.32 -1.98
CA PHE A 63 -13.95 1.58 -1.25
C PHE A 63 -13.06 2.69 -1.83
N LEU A 64 -11.80 2.38 -2.17
CA LEU A 64 -10.93 3.34 -2.86
C LEU A 64 -11.51 3.77 -4.20
N VAL A 65 -12.07 2.84 -4.98
CA VAL A 65 -12.73 3.16 -6.25
C VAL A 65 -13.92 4.09 -6.02
N SER A 66 -14.73 3.83 -5.00
CA SER A 66 -15.89 4.66 -4.65
C SER A 66 -15.46 6.08 -4.28
N GLU A 67 -14.38 6.23 -3.52
CA GLU A 67 -13.83 7.54 -3.17
C GLU A 67 -13.24 8.27 -4.39
N LEU A 68 -12.52 7.57 -5.28
CA LEU A 68 -12.03 8.19 -6.52
C LEU A 68 -13.18 8.72 -7.39
N ILE A 69 -14.28 7.97 -7.50
CA ILE A 69 -15.50 8.43 -8.20
C ILE A 69 -16.06 9.67 -7.51
N ARG A 70 -16.21 9.65 -6.18
CA ARG A 70 -16.72 10.79 -5.40
C ARG A 70 -15.86 12.05 -5.57
N HIS A 71 -14.56 11.87 -5.78
CA HIS A 71 -13.59 12.93 -6.02
C HIS A 71 -13.52 13.39 -7.50
N GLY A 72 -14.38 12.86 -8.38
CA GLY A 72 -14.53 13.33 -9.76
C GLY A 72 -13.54 12.72 -10.76
N TYR A 73 -12.87 11.62 -10.41
CA TYR A 73 -12.02 10.91 -11.36
C TYR A 73 -12.87 10.18 -12.39
N SER A 74 -12.48 10.27 -13.66
CA SER A 74 -13.14 9.51 -14.72
C SER A 74 -12.85 8.01 -14.57
N TYR A 75 -13.72 7.17 -15.13
CA TYR A 75 -13.49 5.73 -15.15
C TYR A 75 -12.18 5.34 -15.87
N VAL A 76 -11.78 6.13 -16.87
CA VAL A 76 -10.51 5.97 -17.57
C VAL A 76 -9.33 6.23 -16.63
N ASP A 77 -9.40 7.29 -15.83
CA ASP A 77 -8.35 7.63 -14.86
C ASP A 77 -8.27 6.62 -13.72
N ILE A 78 -9.42 6.13 -13.24
CA ILE A 78 -9.46 5.08 -12.21
C ILE A 78 -8.76 3.82 -12.72
N LYS A 79 -9.03 3.37 -13.96
CA LYS A 79 -8.33 2.23 -14.56
C LYS A 79 -6.81 2.40 -14.59
N LYS A 80 -6.33 3.62 -14.87
CA LYS A 80 -4.89 3.94 -14.86
C LYS A 80 -4.31 3.75 -13.45
N ILE A 81 -4.94 4.36 -12.43
CA ILE A 81 -4.50 4.30 -11.03
C ILE A 81 -4.51 2.86 -10.50
N MET A 82 -5.58 2.11 -10.78
CA MET A 82 -5.80 0.76 -10.25
C MET A 82 -4.88 -0.31 -10.86
N GLY A 83 -4.08 0.03 -11.89
CA GLY A 83 -3.08 -0.89 -12.43
C GLY A 83 -2.67 -0.61 -13.87
N GLY A 84 -3.45 0.14 -14.65
CA GLY A 84 -3.12 0.43 -16.04
C GLY A 84 -1.75 1.10 -16.21
N ASN A 85 -1.40 2.02 -15.30
CA ASN A 85 -0.07 2.66 -15.31
C ASN A 85 1.04 1.69 -14.94
N TRP A 86 0.81 0.79 -13.98
CA TRP A 86 1.78 -0.26 -13.65
C TRP A 86 2.02 -1.18 -14.84
N MET A 87 0.96 -1.63 -15.52
CA MET A 87 1.09 -2.48 -16.70
C MET A 87 1.88 -1.80 -17.81
N ARG A 88 1.62 -0.51 -18.07
CA ARG A 88 2.41 0.30 -19.02
C ARG A 88 3.89 0.31 -18.66
N VAL A 89 4.23 0.55 -17.39
CA VAL A 89 5.62 0.60 -16.91
C VAL A 89 6.28 -0.77 -17.03
N PHE A 90 5.58 -1.85 -16.66
CA PHE A 90 6.10 -3.21 -16.75
C PHE A 90 6.37 -3.64 -18.19
N SER A 91 5.45 -3.37 -19.13
CA SER A 91 5.70 -3.62 -20.56
C SER A 91 6.93 -2.88 -21.08
N GLN A 92 7.12 -1.61 -20.70
CA GLN A 92 8.28 -0.83 -21.10
C GLN A 92 9.59 -1.35 -20.48
N ALA A 93 9.57 -1.70 -19.20
CA ALA A 93 10.75 -2.19 -18.49
C ALA A 93 11.18 -3.59 -18.95
N TRP A 94 10.23 -4.44 -19.32
CA TRP A 94 10.48 -5.83 -19.72
C TRP A 94 10.50 -6.05 -21.24
N ASN A 95 10.23 -5.01 -22.03
CA ASN A 95 10.15 -5.09 -23.50
C ASN A 95 9.18 -6.20 -23.98
N ALA A 96 8.01 -6.26 -23.33
CA ALA A 96 6.97 -7.27 -23.54
C ALA A 96 5.68 -6.65 -24.08
#